data_AF-A0A7G1IFP2-F1
#
_entry.id   AF-A0A7G1IFP2-F1
#
_cell.length_a   1.000
_cell.length_b   1.000
_cell.length_c   1.000
_cell.angle_alpha   90.00
_cell.angle_beta   90.00
_cell.angle_gamma   90.00
#
_symmetry.space_group_name_H-M   'P 1'
#
loop_
_entity.id
_entity.type
_entity.pdbx_description
1 polymer ?
#
loop_
_entity_poly.entity_id
_entity_poly.type
_entity_poly.pdbx_seq_one_letter_code
_entity_poly.pdbx_strand_id
1 'polypeptide(L)'
;MERPKRLSRAEWIRRWHGTQSPVSEAMQPRARYVRNLVIRAVTPDAPSYEGIVEEAWPSTRHVTNYFLFYGAGRNPFKLVLNIIKMLRSVTSFLDLHRIRTTMTSEYIMKS
;
A
#
# COMPACT_ATOMS: atom_id res chain seq x y z
N MET A 1 -5.83 -7.26 -1.16
CA MET A 1 -6.20 -6.64 0.12
C MET A 1 -7.61 -7.05 0.50
N GLU A 2 -7.83 -7.31 1.79
CA GLU A 2 -9.14 -7.65 2.34
C GLU A 2 -9.63 -6.53 3.25
N ARG A 3 -10.93 -6.26 3.21
CA ARG A 3 -11.57 -5.29 4.10
C ARG A 3 -11.84 -5.94 5.47
N PRO A 4 -11.42 -5.32 6.59
CA PRO A 4 -11.82 -5.76 7.92
C PRO A 4 -13.34 -5.75 8.09
N LYS A 5 -13.91 -6.80 8.70
CA LYS A 5 -15.37 -6.95 8.92
C LYS A 5 -15.99 -5.76 9.66
N ARG A 6 -15.21 -5.05 10.49
CA ARG A 6 -15.63 -3.86 11.25
C ARG A 6 -15.89 -2.61 10.42
N LEU A 7 -15.59 -2.60 9.12
CA LEU A 7 -15.75 -1.44 8.24
C LEU A 7 -16.76 -1.74 7.14
N SER A 8 -17.64 -0.79 6.80
CA SER A 8 -18.40 -0.88 5.56
C SER A 8 -17.47 -0.71 4.34
N ARG A 9 -17.91 -1.16 3.16
CA ARG A 9 -17.12 -0.99 1.92
C ARG A 9 -16.85 0.49 1.60
N ALA A 10 -17.86 1.35 1.75
CA ALA A 10 -17.73 2.78 1.53
C ALA A 10 -16.74 3.42 2.51
N GLU A 11 -16.79 3.04 3.79
CA GLU A 11 -15.84 3.49 4.81
C GLU A 11 -14.41 3.06 4.48
N TRP A 12 -14.24 1.80 4.08
CA TRP A 12 -12.95 1.23 3.73
C TRP A 12 -12.31 1.95 2.53
N ILE A 13 -13.08 2.20 1.46
CA ILE A 13 -12.63 2.97 0.31
C ILE A 13 -12.28 4.41 0.73
N ARG A 14 -13.11 5.06 1.56
CA ARG A 14 -12.82 6.43 2.02
C ARG A 14 -11.51 6.51 2.81
N ARG A 15 -11.26 5.58 3.73
CA ARG A 15 -10.00 5.54 4.50
C ARG A 15 -8.81 5.20 3.61
N TRP A 16 -8.96 4.24 2.72
CA TRP A 16 -7.90 3.88 1.78
C TRP A 16 -7.56 5.06 0.87
N HIS A 17 -8.53 5.54 0.10
CA HIS A 17 -8.28 6.53 -0.95
C HIS A 17 -8.09 7.94 -0.42
N GLY A 18 -8.84 8.32 0.61
CA GLY A 18 -8.87 9.67 1.15
C GLY A 18 -7.91 9.91 2.32
N THR A 19 -7.36 8.87 2.96
CA THR A 19 -6.45 9.03 4.09
C THR A 19 -5.12 8.32 3.87
N GLN A 20 -5.13 6.99 3.70
CA GLN A 20 -3.86 6.27 3.57
C GLN A 20 -3.10 6.67 2.31
N SER A 21 -3.79 6.83 1.17
CA SER A 21 -3.09 7.13 -0.07
C SER A 21 -2.37 8.50 -0.03
N PRO A 22 -3.00 9.61 0.40
CA PRO A 22 -2.28 10.87 0.62
C PRO A 22 -1.15 10.77 1.64
N VAL A 23 -1.35 10.03 2.75
CA VAL A 23 -0.32 9.84 3.77
C VAL A 23 0.90 9.13 3.20
N SER A 24 0.69 8.05 2.45
CA SER A 24 1.76 7.29 1.82
C SER A 24 2.46 8.08 0.72
N GLU A 25 1.71 8.79 -0.12
CA GLU A 25 2.25 9.61 -1.21
C GLU A 25 3.20 10.69 -0.69
N ALA A 26 2.86 11.32 0.44
CA ALA A 26 3.67 12.38 1.01
C ALA A 26 5.05 11.93 1.55
N MET A 27 5.27 10.62 1.73
CA MET A 27 6.51 10.11 2.33
C MET A 27 7.22 9.02 1.52
N GLN A 28 6.49 8.26 0.70
CA GLN A 28 7.04 7.15 -0.06
C GLN A 28 7.38 7.63 -1.47
N PRO A 29 8.65 7.57 -1.91
CA PRO A 29 9.06 7.98 -3.25
C PRO A 29 8.71 6.91 -4.29
N ARG A 30 7.42 6.58 -4.42
CA ARG A 30 6.92 5.62 -5.42
C ARG A 30 7.00 6.23 -6.82
N ALA A 31 7.36 5.42 -7.80
CA ALA A 31 7.30 5.80 -9.21
C ALA A 31 5.88 5.67 -9.77
N ARG A 32 5.09 4.71 -9.26
CA ARG A 32 3.70 4.47 -9.68
C ARG A 32 2.91 3.88 -8.53
N TYR A 33 1.66 4.30 -8.40
CA TYR A 33 0.71 3.79 -7.41
C TYR A 33 -0.67 3.57 -8.06
N VAL A 34 -0.99 2.32 -8.39
CA VAL A 34 -2.29 1.96 -8.99
C VAL A 34 -3.15 1.24 -7.96
N ARG A 35 -4.38 1.70 -7.80
CA ARG A 35 -5.36 1.16 -6.86
C ARG A 35 -6.53 0.58 -7.63
N ASN A 36 -6.62 -0.74 -7.66
CA ASN A 36 -7.69 -1.46 -8.33
C ASN A 36 -8.72 -1.93 -7.30
N LEU A 37 -9.99 -1.56 -7.50
CA LEU A 37 -11.10 -2.11 -6.72
C LEU A 37 -11.57 -3.42 -7.36
N VAL A 38 -11.69 -4.46 -6.54
CA VAL A 38 -12.30 -5.71 -6.99
C VAL A 38 -13.81 -5.55 -6.96
N ILE A 39 -14.47 -5.80 -8.10
CA ILE A 39 -15.92 -5.64 -8.26
C ILE A 39 -16.69 -6.95 -8.18
N ARG A 40 -16.08 -8.08 -8.55
CA ARG A 40 -16.67 -9.42 -8.44
C ARG A 40 -15.60 -10.51 -8.43
N ALA A 41 -15.91 -11.65 -7.82
CA ALA A 41 -15.20 -12.89 -8.06
C ALA A 41 -15.56 -13.47 -9.45
N VAL A 42 -14.62 -14.22 -10.03
CA VAL A 42 -14.83 -14.92 -11.32
C VAL A 42 -14.88 -16.44 -11.16
N THR A 43 -14.38 -16.98 -10.03
CA THR A 43 -14.50 -18.40 -9.66
C THR A 43 -15.19 -18.54 -8.29
N PRO A 44 -15.84 -19.69 -8.01
CA PRO A 44 -16.52 -19.92 -6.72
C PRO A 44 -15.59 -19.91 -5.49
N ASP A 45 -14.33 -20.27 -5.68
CA ASP A 45 -13.30 -20.41 -4.65
C ASP A 45 -12.38 -19.18 -4.52
N ALA A 46 -12.65 -18.11 -5.27
CA ALA A 46 -11.82 -16.91 -5.27
C ALA A 46 -11.72 -16.31 -3.85
N PRO A 47 -10.50 -15.94 -3.39
CA PRO A 47 -10.35 -15.24 -2.12
C PRO A 47 -11.14 -13.92 -2.11
N SER A 48 -11.62 -13.53 -0.93
CA SER A 48 -12.45 -12.33 -0.74
C SER A 48 -11.65 -11.02 -0.79
N TYR A 49 -10.82 -10.84 -1.81
CA TYR A 49 -10.09 -9.61 -2.04
C TYR A 49 -11.05 -8.50 -2.48
N GLU A 50 -10.92 -7.32 -1.88
CA GLU A 50 -11.69 -6.12 -2.24
C GLU A 50 -10.85 -5.05 -2.95
N GLY A 51 -9.52 -5.15 -2.87
CA GLY A 51 -8.62 -4.29 -3.62
C GLY A 51 -7.28 -4.92 -3.93
N ILE A 52 -6.69 -4.52 -5.05
CA ILE A 52 -5.37 -4.94 -5.52
C ILE A 52 -4.57 -3.66 -5.76
N VAL A 53 -3.32 -3.63 -5.30
CA VAL A 53 -2.46 -2.47 -5.39
C VAL A 53 -1.22 -2.85 -6.16
N GLU A 54 -0.87 -2.03 -7.15
CA GLU A 54 0.46 -2.07 -7.76
C GLU A 54 1.26 -0.87 -7.30
N GLU A 55 2.45 -1.14 -6.76
CA GLU A 55 3.39 -0.11 -6.36
C GLU A 55 4.69 -0.32 -7.16
N ALA A 56 5.07 0.66 -7.97
CA ALA A 56 6.37 0.66 -8.62
C ALA A 56 7.31 1.60 -7.85
N TRP A 57 8.57 1.18 -7.73
CA TRP A 57 9.58 1.88 -6.96
C TRP A 57 10.78 2.20 -7.85
N PRO A 58 11.49 3.32 -7.62
CA PRO A 58 12.63 3.71 -8.45
C PRO A 58 13.77 2.68 -8.47
N SER A 59 13.92 1.88 -7.40
CA SER A 59 14.87 0.78 -7.34
C SER A 59 14.59 -0.16 -6.17
N THR A 60 15.18 -1.36 -6.18
CA THR A 60 15.15 -2.31 -5.06
C THR A 60 15.59 -1.69 -3.73
N ARG A 61 16.52 -0.73 -3.76
CA ARG A 61 16.99 -0.04 -2.56
C ARG A 61 15.88 0.78 -1.89
N HIS A 62 14.92 1.31 -2.65
CA HIS A 62 13.81 2.08 -2.09
C HIS A 62 12.82 1.21 -1.32
N VAL A 63 12.73 -0.09 -1.60
CA VAL A 63 11.88 -1.03 -0.86
C VAL A 63 12.61 -1.75 0.28
N THR A 64 13.93 -1.84 0.25
CA THR A 64 14.73 -2.51 1.30
C THR A 64 15.33 -1.56 2.34
N ASN A 65 15.46 -0.27 2.03
CA ASN A 65 16.01 0.73 2.95
C ASN A 65 14.89 1.58 3.57
N TYR A 66 14.69 1.45 4.89
CA TYR A 66 13.62 2.17 5.59
C TYR A 66 13.73 3.70 5.51
N PHE A 67 14.94 4.27 5.49
CA PHE A 67 15.09 5.72 5.37
C PHE A 67 14.62 6.24 4.01
N LEU A 68 14.86 5.48 2.94
CA LEU A 68 14.35 5.80 1.60
C LEU A 68 12.85 5.52 1.50
N PHE A 69 12.41 4.35 1.96
CA PHE A 69 11.02 3.91 1.90
C PHE A 69 10.08 4.90 2.59
N TYR A 70 10.46 5.41 3.76
CA TYR A 70 9.68 6.36 4.54
C TYR A 70 10.08 7.83 4.33
N GLY A 71 10.90 8.15 3.31
CA GLY A 71 11.25 9.54 2.98
C GLY A 71 11.92 10.31 4.13
N ALA A 72 12.70 9.61 4.95
CA ALA A 72 13.29 10.15 6.17
C ALA A 72 14.67 10.80 5.97
N GLY A 73 15.27 10.66 4.80
CA GLY A 73 16.62 11.16 4.53
C GLY A 73 17.64 10.50 5.45
N ARG A 74 18.36 11.28 6.26
CA ARG A 74 19.29 10.76 7.29
C ARG A 74 18.78 10.98 8.73
N ASN A 75 17.54 11.43 8.89
CA ASN A 75 16.99 11.81 10.20
C ASN A 75 16.23 10.64 10.85
N PRO A 76 16.75 10.02 11.93
CA PRO A 76 16.10 8.89 12.60
C PRO A 76 14.79 9.27 13.30
N PHE A 77 14.67 10.49 13.84
CA PHE A 77 13.41 10.96 14.43
C PHE A 77 12.31 11.08 13.37
N LYS A 78 12.65 11.63 12.20
CA LYS A 78 11.72 11.69 11.07
C LYS A 78 11.28 10.30 10.61
N LEU A 79 12.21 9.33 10.60
CA LEU A 79 11.90 7.94 10.28
C LEU A 79 10.84 7.37 11.23
N VAL A 80 11.05 7.49 12.54
CA VAL A 80 10.12 6.99 13.55
C VAL A 80 8.74 7.66 13.40
N LEU A 81 8.70 8.98 13.23
CA LEU A 81 7.44 9.72 13.04
C LEU A 81 6.68 9.24 11.80
N ASN A 82 7.38 9.05 10.68
CA ASN A 82 6.76 8.59 9.44
C ASN A 82 6.27 7.15 9.54
N ILE A 83 7.01 6.25 10.21
CA ILE A 83 6.57 4.89 10.50
C ILE A 83 5.28 4.90 11.32
N ILE A 84 5.22 5.68 12.41
CA ILE A 84 4.02 5.77 13.26
C ILE A 84 2.84 6.30 12.45
N LYS A 85 3.05 7.34 11.64
CA LYS A 85 2.01 7.92 10.77
C LYS A 85 1.49 6.90 9.76
N MET A 86 2.39 6.16 9.11
CA MET A 86 2.04 5.10 8.17
C MET A 86 1.24 3.98 8.87
N LEU A 87 1.76 3.44 9.99
CA LEU A 87 1.12 2.37 10.74
C LEU A 87 -0.29 2.75 11.20
N ARG A 88 -0.48 3.97 11.72
CA ARG A 88 -1.81 4.48 12.09
C ARG A 88 -2.74 4.55 10.89
N SER A 89 -2.24 5.04 9.75
CA SER A 89 -3.06 5.12 8.52
C SER A 89 -3.45 3.74 8.00
N VAL A 90 -2.52 2.78 7.99
CA VAL A 90 -2.73 1.42 7.46
C VAL A 90 -3.65 0.61 8.36
N THR A 91 -3.40 0.58 9.67
CA THR A 91 -4.24 -0.17 10.62
C THR A 91 -5.66 0.40 10.75
N SER A 92 -5.88 1.65 10.31
CA SER A 92 -7.22 2.24 10.28
C SER A 92 -8.17 1.51 9.33
N PHE A 93 -7.67 0.91 8.25
CA PHE A 93 -8.47 0.30 7.18
C PHE A 93 -8.04 -1.12 6.76
N LEU A 94 -6.85 -1.59 7.11
CA LEU A 94 -6.37 -2.94 6.79
C LEU A 94 -6.09 -3.75 8.05
N ASP A 95 -6.18 -5.06 7.89
CA ASP A 95 -5.59 -6.04 8.80
C ASP A 95 -4.20 -6.43 8.28
N LEU A 96 -3.16 -6.03 9.01
CA LEU A 96 -1.76 -6.26 8.63
C LEU A 96 -1.38 -7.75 8.57
N HIS A 97 -2.11 -8.64 9.26
CA HIS A 97 -1.82 -10.07 9.22
C HIS A 97 -2.40 -10.75 7.98
N ARG A 98 -3.40 -10.12 7.34
CA ARG A 98 -4.10 -10.63 6.17
C ARG A 98 -3.59 -10.05 4.85
N ILE A 99 -2.86 -8.94 4.88
CA ILE A 99 -2.27 -8.39 3.66
C ILE A 99 -1.29 -9.40 3.05
N ARG A 100 -1.32 -9.48 1.72
CA ARG A 100 -0.42 -10.28 0.90
C ARG A 100 0.32 -9.34 -0.02
N THR A 101 1.65 -9.42 0.00
CA THR A 101 2.53 -8.59 -0.79
C THR A 101 3.55 -9.51 -1.45
N THR A 102 3.73 -9.34 -2.75
CA THR A 102 4.73 -10.07 -3.55
C THR A 102 5.57 -9.04 -4.27
N MET A 103 6.90 -9.17 -4.16
CA MET A 103 7.83 -8.32 -4.91
C MET A 103 8.01 -8.92 -6.31
N THR A 104 7.95 -8.06 -7.32
CA THR A 104 8.13 -8.44 -8.73
C THR A 104 9.03 -7.43 -9.42
N SER A 105 9.52 -7.79 -10.61
CA SER A 105 10.28 -6.91 -11.50
C SER A 105 9.46 -6.58 -12.74
N GLU A 106 9.53 -5.34 -13.22
CA GLU A 106 8.90 -4.89 -14.46
C GLU A 106 9.96 -4.81 -15.56
N TYR A 107 9.67 -5.43 -16.72
CA TYR A 107 10.53 -5.41 -17.90
C TYR A 107 9.74 -4.88 -19.10
N ILE A 108 10.20 -3.77 -19.69
CA ILE A 108 9.58 -3.19 -20.89
C ILE A 108 10.28 -3.80 -22.11
N MET A 109 9.62 -4.76 -22.75
CA MET A 109 10.08 -5.36 -24.00
C MET A 109 9.80 -4.41 -25.16
N LYS A 110 10.80 -4.18 -26.02
CA LYS A 110 10.65 -3.41 -27.26
C LYS A 110 10.77 -4.36 -28.45
N SER A 111 9.89 -4.19 -29.44
CA SER A 111 9.95 -4.86 -30.74
C SER A 111 11.01 -4.27 -31.64
#